data_AF-A0AAU2BEC1-F1
#
_entry.id   AF-A0AAU2BEC1-F1
#
_cell.length_a   1.000
_cell.length_b   1.000
_cell.length_c   1.000
_cell.angle_alpha   90.00
_cell.angle_beta   90.00
_cell.angle_gamma   90.00
#
_symmetry.space_group_name_H-M   'P 1'
#
loop_
_entity.id
_entity.type
_entity.pdbx_description
1 polymer ?
#
loop_
_entity_poly.entity_id
_entity_poly.type
_entity_poly.pdbx_seq_one_letter_code
_entity_poly.pdbx_strand_id
1 'polypeptide(L)'
;MAWDEWEQLKAEALHKGNAKMQLNQLADPGGGGGGSPQGDLTVNFPDLAAIGDAAFRLRTRMDRESDHARISSMKAAGGLKSEFAVGKALDHVAERWVDQVQSLLDACAHISNHLDYTKGAHKGDEEHIYGVISSISTLDKGFDEKRGN
;
A
#
# COMPACT_ATOMS: atom_id res chain seq x y z
N MET A 1 39.02 -38.21 -8.33
CA MET A 1 39.59 -37.57 -7.11
C MET A 1 38.66 -36.51 -6.55
N ALA A 2 38.48 -35.32 -7.13
CA ALA A 2 37.53 -34.33 -6.58
C ALA A 2 36.03 -34.73 -6.71
N TRP A 3 35.71 -35.64 -7.64
CA TRP A 3 34.33 -36.09 -7.87
C TRP A 3 33.87 -37.13 -6.84
N ASP A 4 34.78 -37.99 -6.39
CA ASP A 4 34.49 -39.02 -5.38
C ASP A 4 34.26 -38.38 -4.00
N GLU A 5 35.04 -37.34 -3.67
CA GLU A 5 34.84 -36.51 -2.48
C GLU A 5 33.48 -35.78 -2.50
N TRP A 6 33.02 -35.37 -3.68
CA TRP A 6 31.74 -34.69 -3.83
C TRP A 6 30.54 -35.65 -3.64
N GLU A 7 30.63 -36.87 -4.15
CA GLU A 7 29.62 -37.91 -3.90
C GLU A 7 29.57 -38.31 -2.42
N GLN A 8 30.73 -38.40 -1.76
CA GLN A 8 30.81 -38.69 -0.32
C GLN A 8 30.14 -37.59 0.53
N LEU A 9 30.37 -36.32 0.19
CA LEU A 9 29.75 -35.19 0.87
C LEU A 9 28.22 -35.16 0.71
N LYS A 10 27.69 -35.53 -0.46
CA LYS A 10 26.23 -35.67 -0.65
C LYS A 10 25.63 -36.82 0.16
N ALA A 11 26.32 -37.96 0.18
CA ALA A 11 25.87 -39.12 0.96
C ALA A 11 25.85 -38.80 2.46
N GLU A 12 26.86 -38.09 2.98
CA GLU A 12 26.89 -37.61 4.37
C GLU A 12 25.78 -36.59 4.68
N ALA A 13 25.47 -35.68 3.75
CA ALA A 13 24.39 -34.72 3.92
C ALA A 13 23.01 -35.39 3.99
N LEU A 14 22.78 -36.42 3.16
CA LEU A 14 21.59 -37.26 3.21
C LEU A 14 21.50 -38.08 4.51
N HIS A 15 22.62 -38.66 4.97
CA HIS A 15 22.67 -39.43 6.22
C HIS A 15 22.50 -38.57 7.47
N LYS A 16 22.93 -37.30 7.44
CA LYS A 16 22.76 -36.35 8.54
C LYS A 16 21.33 -35.85 8.73
N GLY A 17 20.37 -36.27 7.89
CA GLY A 17 18.94 -36.50 8.18
C GLY A 17 18.09 -35.46 8.92
N ASN A 18 18.64 -34.34 9.41
CA ASN A 18 17.99 -33.35 10.25
C ASN A 18 18.94 -32.17 10.55
N ALA A 19 19.63 -31.65 9.54
CA ALA A 19 19.99 -30.24 9.59
C ALA A 19 18.69 -29.44 9.43
N LYS A 20 17.91 -29.35 10.52
CA LYS A 20 16.71 -28.53 10.58
C LYS A 20 17.16 -27.12 10.29
N MET A 21 16.85 -26.61 9.10
CA MET A 21 16.90 -25.17 8.85
C MET A 21 15.97 -24.53 9.89
N GLN A 22 16.56 -23.92 10.91
CA GLN A 22 15.83 -22.99 11.75
C GLN A 22 15.81 -21.65 11.02
N LEU A 23 14.92 -21.54 10.03
CA LEU A 23 14.44 -20.23 9.66
C LEU A 23 13.74 -19.66 10.90
N ASN A 24 14.05 -18.43 11.27
CA ASN A 24 13.27 -17.65 12.24
C ASN A 24 11.88 -17.39 11.62
N GLN A 25 11.03 -18.41 11.62
CA GLN A 25 9.65 -18.34 11.17
C GLN A 25 8.83 -18.08 12.42
N LEU A 26 8.03 -17.02 12.39
CA LEU A 26 6.89 -16.88 13.29
C LEU A 26 6.07 -18.17 13.14
N ALA A 27 5.63 -18.77 14.26
CA ALA A 27 4.93 -20.05 14.25
C ALA A 27 3.86 -20.10 13.15
N ASP A 28 3.93 -21.14 12.32
CA ASP A 28 2.96 -21.44 11.27
C ASP A 28 1.55 -21.47 11.89
N PRO A 29 0.56 -20.73 11.35
CA PRO A 29 -0.82 -20.78 11.83
C PRO A 29 -1.48 -22.16 11.71
N GLY A 30 -0.83 -23.15 11.08
CA GLY A 30 -1.36 -24.49 10.85
C GLY A 30 -1.07 -25.49 11.96
N GLY A 31 -1.55 -25.25 13.19
CA GLY A 31 -1.24 -26.09 14.34
C GLY A 31 -2.39 -26.36 15.33
N GLY A 32 -3.63 -26.40 14.85
CA GLY A 32 -4.77 -26.98 15.59
C GLY A 32 -5.59 -26.01 16.44
N GLY A 33 -6.84 -25.81 15.99
CA GLY A 33 -7.98 -25.65 16.90
C GLY A 33 -8.29 -24.25 17.41
N GLY A 34 -8.47 -23.30 16.50
CA GLY A 34 -9.03 -22.00 16.85
C GLY A 34 -8.88 -21.06 15.68
N GLY A 35 -9.76 -21.21 14.69
CA GLY A 35 -9.82 -20.29 13.55
C GLY A 35 -10.12 -18.88 14.06
N SER A 36 -9.09 -18.10 14.35
CA SER A 36 -9.14 -16.68 14.10
C SER A 36 -9.57 -16.56 12.63
N PRO A 37 -10.72 -15.95 12.31
CA PRO A 37 -11.09 -15.79 10.92
C PRO A 37 -9.92 -15.04 10.29
N GLN A 38 -9.26 -15.66 9.31
CA GLN A 38 -8.57 -14.87 8.30
C GLN A 38 -9.68 -13.92 7.82
N GLY A 39 -9.62 -12.66 8.23
CA GLY A 39 -10.62 -11.69 7.83
C GLY A 39 -10.69 -11.75 6.31
N ASP A 40 -11.89 -11.85 5.78
CA ASP A 40 -12.13 -11.68 4.35
C ASP A 40 -11.79 -10.23 4.00
N LEU A 41 -10.49 -9.95 3.82
CA LEU A 41 -9.97 -8.64 3.44
C LEU A 41 -10.15 -8.47 1.93
N THR A 42 -11.38 -8.63 1.46
CA THR A 42 -11.80 -8.26 0.12
C THR A 42 -12.13 -6.77 0.10
N VAL A 43 -11.52 -6.04 -0.83
CA VAL A 43 -11.82 -4.63 -1.07
C VAL A 43 -12.29 -4.49 -2.52
N ASN A 44 -13.41 -3.78 -2.71
CA ASN A 44 -13.94 -3.55 -4.05
C ASN A 44 -13.40 -2.24 -4.62
N PHE A 45 -13.34 -2.16 -5.94
CA PHE A 45 -12.88 -0.98 -6.65
C PHE A 45 -13.63 0.32 -6.29
N PRO A 46 -14.99 0.34 -6.12
CA PRO A 46 -15.69 1.54 -5.68
C PRO A 46 -15.25 2.02 -4.29
N ASP A 47 -14.89 1.09 -3.40
CA ASP A 47 -14.43 1.42 -2.04
C ASP A 47 -13.05 2.08 -2.10
N LEU A 48 -12.14 1.57 -2.94
CA LEU A 48 -10.84 2.19 -3.18
C LEU A 48 -10.97 3.59 -3.80
N ALA A 49 -11.87 3.76 -4.77
CA ALA A 49 -12.13 5.07 -5.37
C ALA A 49 -12.67 6.07 -4.33
N ALA A 50 -13.58 5.62 -3.45
CA ALA A 50 -14.12 6.46 -2.38
C ALA A 50 -13.03 6.90 -1.38
N ILE A 51 -12.05 6.05 -1.09
CA ILE A 51 -10.89 6.38 -0.24
C ILE A 51 -10.00 7.43 -0.93
N GLY A 52 -9.71 7.26 -2.22
CA GLY A 52 -8.94 8.23 -3.00
C GLY A 52 -9.59 9.61 -3.01
N ASP A 53 -10.89 9.67 -3.27
CA ASP A 53 -11.69 10.91 -3.23
C ASP A 53 -11.69 11.54 -1.83
N ALA A 54 -11.82 10.73 -0.77
CA ALA A 54 -11.77 11.21 0.60
C ALA A 54 -10.41 11.82 0.94
N ALA A 55 -9.30 11.18 0.55
CA ALA A 55 -7.95 11.69 0.74
C ALA A 55 -7.74 13.01 -0.02
N PHE A 56 -8.20 13.10 -1.27
CA PHE A 56 -8.11 14.33 -2.06
C PHE A 56 -8.91 15.49 -1.44
N ARG A 57 -10.14 15.24 -0.99
CA ARG A 57 -10.96 16.24 -0.30
C ARG A 57 -10.32 16.69 1.01
N LEU A 58 -9.82 15.75 1.81
CA LEU A 58 -9.16 16.06 3.07
C LEU A 58 -7.93 16.93 2.83
N ARG A 59 -7.07 16.56 1.88
CA ARG A 59 -5.91 17.36 1.47
C ARG A 59 -6.31 18.79 1.11
N THR A 60 -7.29 18.94 0.21
CA THR A 60 -7.73 20.25 -0.30
C THR A 60 -8.31 21.13 0.81
N ARG A 61 -9.09 20.55 1.73
CA ARG A 61 -9.64 21.29 2.86
C ARG A 61 -8.55 21.65 3.88
N MET A 62 -7.69 20.68 4.22
CA MET A 62 -6.63 20.88 5.21
C MET A 62 -5.65 21.95 4.76
N ASP A 63 -5.27 21.99 3.48
CA ASP A 63 -4.40 23.02 2.90
C ASP A 63 -4.92 24.44 3.20
N ARG A 64 -6.22 24.67 2.97
CA ARG A 64 -6.86 25.98 3.19
C ARG A 64 -7.03 26.32 4.67
N GLU A 65 -7.57 25.39 5.46
CA GLU A 65 -7.87 25.64 6.87
C GLU A 65 -6.61 25.75 7.73
N SER A 66 -5.59 24.97 7.40
CA SER A 66 -4.30 25.01 8.11
C SER A 66 -3.54 26.31 7.89
N ASP A 67 -3.64 26.89 6.69
CA ASP A 67 -3.03 28.19 6.39
C ASP A 67 -3.70 29.32 7.19
N HIS A 68 -5.02 29.27 7.33
CA HIS A 68 -5.74 30.21 8.20
C HIS A 68 -5.29 30.10 9.67
N ALA A 69 -5.16 28.88 10.20
CA ALA A 69 -4.65 28.64 11.55
C ALA A 69 -3.21 29.14 11.72
N ARG A 70 -2.34 28.91 10.72
CA ARG A 70 -0.96 29.39 10.69
C ARG A 70 -0.90 30.92 10.76
N ILE A 71 -1.60 31.61 9.86
CA ILE A 71 -1.61 33.08 9.77
C ILE A 71 -2.11 33.69 11.09
N SER A 72 -3.21 33.17 11.62
CA SER A 72 -3.78 33.61 12.90
C SER A 72 -2.78 33.46 14.05
N SER A 73 -2.13 32.29 14.15
CA SER A 73 -1.20 31.97 15.23
C SER A 73 0.07 32.81 15.16
N MET A 74 0.65 32.99 13.98
CA MET A 74 1.84 33.83 13.79
C MET A 74 1.55 35.31 14.09
N LYS A 75 0.37 35.81 13.70
CA LYS A 75 -0.05 37.18 14.03
C LYS A 75 -0.18 37.38 15.54
N ALA A 76 -0.83 36.45 16.24
CA ALA A 76 -0.97 36.49 17.69
C ALA A 76 0.40 36.38 18.39
N ALA A 77 1.26 35.47 17.93
CA ALA A 77 2.63 35.31 18.44
C ALA A 77 3.42 36.62 18.33
N GLY A 78 3.41 37.25 17.15
CA GLY A 78 4.07 38.53 16.90
C GLY A 78 3.60 39.65 17.83
N GLY A 79 2.28 39.74 18.07
CA GLY A 79 1.72 40.74 18.99
C GLY A 79 2.08 40.53 20.47
N LEU A 80 2.38 39.29 20.88
CA LEU A 80 2.68 38.94 22.26
C LEU A 80 4.19 38.89 22.56
N LYS A 81 5.05 38.84 21.53
CA LYS A 81 6.47 38.48 21.66
C LYS A 81 7.32 39.49 22.45
N SER A 82 6.91 40.77 22.47
CA SER A 82 7.64 41.84 23.19
C SER A 82 7.37 41.84 24.69
N GLU A 83 6.14 41.50 25.09
CA GLU A 83 5.66 41.63 26.47
C GLU A 83 5.58 40.28 27.21
N PHE A 84 5.43 39.17 26.47
CA PHE A 84 5.12 37.86 27.07
C PHE A 84 5.94 36.72 26.46
N ALA A 85 6.48 35.85 27.32
CA ALA A 85 7.18 34.64 26.92
C ALA A 85 6.31 33.69 26.06
N VAL A 86 4.99 33.71 26.27
CA VAL A 86 4.03 32.92 25.49
C VAL A 86 4.04 33.28 24.01
N GLY A 87 4.41 34.52 23.64
CA GLY A 87 4.53 34.93 22.24
C GLY A 87 5.60 34.13 21.49
N LYS A 88 6.78 33.94 22.09
CA LYS A 88 7.84 33.08 21.51
C LYS A 88 7.45 31.61 21.46
N ALA A 89 6.75 31.12 22.49
CA ALA A 89 6.28 29.74 22.53
C ALA A 89 5.22 29.47 21.44
N LEU A 90 4.28 30.40 21.23
CA LEU A 90 3.26 30.29 20.21
C LEU A 90 3.84 30.33 18.79
N ASP A 91 4.87 31.15 18.57
CA ASP A 91 5.62 31.22 17.30
C ASP A 91 6.23 29.84 16.97
N HIS A 92 6.89 29.22 17.95
CA HIS A 92 7.49 27.89 17.78
C HIS A 92 6.44 26.81 17.49
N VAL A 93 5.28 26.86 18.15
CA VAL A 93 4.18 25.92 17.88
C VAL A 93 3.61 26.15 16.48
N ALA A 94 3.48 27.40 16.04
CA ALA A 94 3.01 27.74 14.69
C ALA A 94 3.96 27.22 13.59
N GLU A 95 5.28 27.28 13.81
CA GLU A 95 6.26 26.67 12.91
C GLU A 95 6.08 25.15 12.83
N ARG A 96 5.97 24.48 13.99
CA ARG A 96 5.77 23.01 14.02
C ARG A 96 4.44 22.58 13.44
N TRP A 97 3.40 23.39 13.55
CA TRP A 97 2.14 23.16 12.86
C TRP A 97 2.32 23.05 11.35
N VAL A 98 3.13 23.94 10.75
CA VAL A 98 3.41 23.90 9.30
C VAL A 98 4.04 22.57 8.89
N ASP A 99 5.06 22.11 9.62
CA ASP A 99 5.75 20.85 9.30
C ASP A 99 4.81 19.63 9.37
N GLN A 100 3.95 19.59 10.39
CA GLN A 100 3.00 18.50 10.58
C GLN A 100 1.89 18.50 9.52
N VAL A 101 1.38 19.68 9.19
CA VAL A 101 0.40 19.86 8.11
C VAL A 101 1.00 19.41 6.79
N GLN A 102 2.22 19.81 6.46
CA GLN A 102 2.89 19.42 5.23
C GLN A 102 3.01 17.89 5.13
N SER A 103 3.43 17.24 6.21
CA SER A 103 3.53 15.78 6.28
C SER A 103 2.18 15.10 6.01
N LEU A 104 1.08 15.65 6.55
CA LEU A 104 -0.26 15.13 6.32
C LEU A 104 -0.75 15.37 4.88
N LEU A 105 -0.47 16.55 4.31
CA LEU A 105 -0.81 16.88 2.93
C LEU A 105 -0.10 15.95 1.94
N ASP A 106 1.17 15.67 2.18
CA ASP A 106 1.99 14.76 1.37
C ASP A 106 1.47 13.33 1.47
N ALA A 107 1.12 12.86 2.67
CA ALA A 107 0.52 11.54 2.86
C ALA A 107 -0.82 11.41 2.13
N CYS A 108 -1.70 12.42 2.22
CA CYS A 108 -2.98 12.42 1.52
C CYS A 108 -2.81 12.45 -0.01
N ALA A 109 -1.86 13.25 -0.51
CA ALA A 109 -1.52 13.29 -1.94
C ALA A 109 -0.97 11.95 -2.42
N HIS A 110 -0.11 11.30 -1.64
CA HIS A 110 0.43 10.00 -1.96
C HIS A 110 -0.67 8.93 -2.04
N ILE A 111 -1.60 8.91 -1.07
CA ILE A 111 -2.74 7.99 -1.08
C ILE A 111 -3.63 8.23 -2.30
N SER A 112 -4.03 9.47 -2.57
CA SER A 112 -4.92 9.77 -3.71
C SER A 112 -4.26 9.38 -5.04
N ASN A 113 -3.00 9.77 -5.23
CA ASN A 113 -2.27 9.49 -6.46
C ASN A 113 -2.04 7.98 -6.66
N HIS A 114 -1.72 7.25 -5.58
CA HIS A 114 -1.52 5.81 -5.66
C HIS A 114 -2.81 5.07 -6.03
N LEU A 115 -3.94 5.47 -5.45
CA LEU A 115 -5.24 4.87 -5.76
C LEU A 115 -5.71 5.22 -7.17
N ASP A 116 -5.48 6.45 -7.65
CA ASP A 116 -5.76 6.84 -9.03
C ASP A 116 -4.93 6.04 -10.04
N TYR A 117 -3.64 5.82 -9.74
CA TYR A 117 -2.76 4.99 -10.57
C TYR A 117 -3.23 3.53 -10.61
N THR A 118 -3.45 2.91 -9.45
CA THR A 118 -3.92 1.52 -9.35
C THR A 118 -5.26 1.33 -10.06
N LYS A 119 -6.15 2.31 -9.96
CA LYS A 119 -7.42 2.36 -10.70
C LYS A 119 -7.20 2.37 -12.22
N GLY A 120 -6.28 3.21 -12.70
CA GLY A 120 -5.94 3.27 -14.12
C GLY A 120 -5.33 1.97 -14.64
N ALA A 121 -4.41 1.36 -13.87
CA ALA A 121 -3.74 0.13 -14.23
C ALA A 121 -4.71 -1.06 -14.35
N HIS A 122 -5.54 -1.29 -13.32
CA HIS A 122 -6.47 -2.42 -13.34
C HIS A 122 -7.56 -2.30 -14.42
N LYS A 123 -8.01 -1.07 -14.73
CA LYS A 123 -8.92 -0.88 -15.86
C LYS A 123 -8.29 -1.33 -17.19
N GLY A 124 -7.00 -1.03 -17.39
CA GLY A 124 -6.27 -1.48 -18.58
C GLY A 124 -6.13 -3.01 -18.64
N ASP A 125 -5.85 -3.64 -17.50
CA ASP A 125 -5.76 -5.10 -17.41
C ASP A 125 -7.11 -5.78 -17.70
N GLU A 126 -8.22 -5.24 -17.18
CA GLU A 126 -9.58 -5.74 -17.45
C GLU A 126 -9.94 -5.65 -18.94
N GLU A 127 -9.62 -4.53 -19.59
CA GLU A 127 -9.81 -4.36 -21.04
C GLU A 127 -8.98 -5.37 -21.84
N HIS A 128 -7.72 -5.60 -21.44
CA HIS A 128 -6.84 -6.59 -22.07
C HIS A 128 -7.38 -8.02 -21.91
N ILE A 129 -7.73 -8.42 -20.69
CA ILE A 129 -8.29 -9.75 -20.38
C ILE A 129 -9.58 -9.96 -21.17
N TYR A 130 -10.47 -8.97 -21.21
CA TYR A 130 -11.71 -9.06 -22.00
C TYR A 130 -11.42 -9.27 -23.49
N GLY A 131 -10.45 -8.53 -24.04
CA GLY A 131 -10.00 -8.71 -25.43
C GLY A 131 -9.48 -10.11 -25.71
N VAL A 132 -8.60 -10.63 -24.85
CA VAL A 132 -8.03 -11.99 -24.98
C VAL A 132 -9.14 -13.05 -24.88
N ILE A 133 -10.01 -12.98 -23.87
CA ILE A 133 -11.11 -13.95 -23.69
C ILE A 133 -12.07 -13.92 -24.89
N SER A 134 -12.42 -12.74 -25.40
CA SER A 134 -13.26 -12.58 -26.59
C SER A 134 -12.62 -13.21 -27.83
N SER A 135 -11.32 -13.04 -28.01
CA SER A 135 -10.58 -13.67 -29.12
C SER A 135 -10.57 -15.19 -29.02
N ILE A 136 -10.39 -15.74 -27.82
CA ILE A 136 -10.43 -17.20 -27.58
C ILE A 136 -11.82 -17.75 -27.88
N SER A 137 -12.87 -17.07 -27.40
CA SER A 137 -14.26 -17.45 -27.70
C SER A 137 -14.55 -17.44 -29.20
N THR A 138 -13.99 -16.48 -29.93
CA THR A 138 -14.13 -16.39 -31.39
C THR A 138 -13.39 -17.54 -32.09
N LEU A 139 -12.18 -17.87 -31.65
CA LEU A 139 -11.40 -18.99 -32.18
C LEU A 139 -12.12 -20.33 -31.93
N ASP A 140 -12.65 -20.53 -30.73
CA ASP A 140 -13.36 -21.76 -30.32
C ASP A 140 -14.58 -22.02 -31.22
N LYS A 141 -15.41 -21.00 -31.46
CA LYS A 141 -16.52 -21.07 -32.41
C LYS A 141 -16.07 -21.47 -33.83
N GLY A 142 -14.96 -20.91 -34.30
CA GLY A 142 -14.41 -21.24 -35.61
C GLY A 142 -13.88 -22.68 -35.72
N PHE A 143 -13.42 -23.28 -34.61
CA PHE A 143 -13.04 -24.69 -34.58
C PHE A 143 -14.25 -25.62 -34.54
N ASP A 144 -15.32 -25.25 -33.83
CA ASP A 144 -16.57 -26.01 -33.79
C ASP A 144 -17.29 -26.01 -35.15
N GLU A 145 -17.35 -24.88 -35.85
CA GLU A 145 -17.91 -24.81 -37.21
C GLU A 145 -17.17 -25.71 -38.21
N LYS A 146 -15.85 -25.89 -38.04
CA LYS A 146 -15.05 -26.80 -38.88
C LYS A 146 -15.19 -28.28 -38.53
N ARG A 147 -15.68 -28.62 -37.34
CA ARG A 147 -15.93 -30.02 -36.91
C ARG A 147 -17.32 -30.53 -37.31
N GLY A 148 -18.23 -29.63 -37.66
CA GLY A 148 -19.62 -29.93 -38.04
C GLY A 148 -19.88 -30.17 -39.54
N ASN A 149 -18.85 -30.11 -40.40
CA ASN A 149 -18.89 -30.44 -41.83
C ASN A 149 -17.94 -31.60 -42.14
#